data_AF-A0A6I5C6U2-F1
#
_entry.id   AF-A0A6I5C6U2-F1
#
_cell.length_a   1.000
_cell.length_b   1.000
_cell.length_c   1.000
_cell.angle_alpha   90.00
_cell.angle_beta   90.00
_cell.angle_gamma   90.00
#
_symmetry.space_group_name_H-M   'P 1'
#
loop_
_entity.id
_entity.type
_entity.pdbx_description
1 polymer ?
#
loop_
_entity_poly.entity_id
_entity_poly.type
_entity_poly.pdbx_seq_one_letter_code
_entity_poly.pdbx_strand_id
1 'polypeptide(L)' 'LFIRLSRCNLTCAKCDTKYTWDWSRFDPREESTRRSVADLTAWAASSPVELVVITGGEPLIQQARLVP' A
#
# COMPACT_ATOMS: atom_id res chain seq x y z
N LEU A 1 12.43 3.00 2.90
CA LEU A 1 11.62 2.11 2.03
C LEU A 1 10.18 2.60 1.97
N PHE A 2 9.48 2.37 0.88
CA PHE A 2 8.05 2.68 0.75
C PHE A 2 7.24 1.41 0.54
N ILE A 3 6.17 1.26 1.31
CA ILE A 3 5.14 0.22 1.11
C ILE A 3 3.85 0.96 0.79
N ARG A 4 3.43 0.94 -0.48
CA ARG A 4 2.17 1.52 -0.94
C ARG A 4 1.10 0.44 -0.95
N LEU A 5 0.12 0.56 -0.06
CA LEU A 5 -1.03 -0.33 0.00
C LEU A 5 -2.02 0.03 -1.11
N SER A 6 -2.89 -0.92 -1.45
CA SER A 6 -4.02 -0.68 -2.34
C SER A 6 -5.27 -0.34 -1.53
N ARG A 7 -6.24 0.28 -2.20
CA ARG A 7 -7.55 0.78 -1.74
C ARG A 7 -7.47 2.11 -0.99
N CYS A 8 -8.47 2.95 -1.24
CA CYS A 8 -8.72 4.20 -0.55
C CYS A 8 -10.23 4.31 -0.28
N ASN A 9 -10.63 4.82 0.88
CA ASN A 9 -12.03 5.07 1.21
C ASN A 9 -12.50 6.46 0.71
N LEU A 10 -11.61 7.23 0.09
CA LEU A 10 -11.89 8.52 -0.53
C LEU A 10 -11.68 8.46 -2.04
N THR A 11 -12.43 9.28 -2.78
CA THR A 11 -12.37 9.37 -4.24
C THR A 11 -11.99 10.78 -4.70
N CYS A 12 -10.89 11.30 -4.17
CA CYS A 12 -10.46 12.68 -4.37
C CYS A 12 -10.24 13.01 -5.86
N ALA A 13 -10.88 14.08 -6.36
CA ALA A 13 -10.83 14.46 -7.78
C ALA A 13 -9.39 14.68 -8.29
N LYS A 14 -8.53 15.31 -7.48
CA LYS A 14 -7.12 15.60 -7.79
C LYS A 14 -6.12 14.59 -7.21
N CYS A 15 -6.56 13.37 -6.93
CA CYS A 15 -5.63 12.28 -6.59
C CYS A 15 -4.74 11.96 -7.80
N ASP A 16 -3.42 11.92 -7.59
CA ASP A 16 -2.39 11.56 -8.57
C ASP A 16 -2.13 10.04 -8.64
N THR A 17 -2.59 9.30 -7.63
CA THR A 17 -2.38 7.85 -7.45
C THR A 17 -3.69 7.07 -7.52
N LYS A 18 -4.58 7.45 -8.45
CA LYS A 18 -5.89 6.79 -8.65
C LYS A 18 -5.77 5.29 -8.96
N TYR A 19 -4.67 4.87 -9.56
CA TYR A 19 -4.36 3.45 -9.80
C TYR A 19 -4.31 2.61 -8.51
N THR A 20 -4.25 3.24 -7.34
CA THR A 20 -4.32 2.53 -6.05
C THR A 20 -5.74 2.19 -5.59
N TRP A 21 -6.80 2.75 -6.19
CA TRP A 21 -8.18 2.56 -5.69
C TRP A 21 -9.29 2.57 -6.77
N ASP A 22 -9.05 3.18 -7.93
CA ASP A 22 -10.05 3.36 -8.99
C ASP A 22 -10.13 2.11 -9.89
N TRP A 23 -10.70 1.03 -9.36
CA TRP A 23 -10.82 -0.26 -10.06
C TRP A 23 -11.77 -0.25 -11.26
N SER A 24 -12.47 0.86 -11.48
CA SER A 24 -13.25 1.07 -12.71
C SER A 24 -12.35 1.39 -13.91
N ARG A 25 -11.13 1.86 -13.65
CA ARG A 25 -10.18 2.35 -14.67
C ARG A 25 -8.87 1.58 -14.70
N PHE A 26 -8.50 0.93 -13.61
CA PHE A 26 -7.24 0.19 -13.49
C PHE A 26 -7.51 -1.25 -13.04
N ASP A 27 -6.76 -2.22 -13.57
CA ASP A 27 -6.87 -3.61 -13.15
C ASP A 27 -6.14 -3.80 -11.80
N PRO A 28 -6.84 -4.16 -10.72
CA PRO A 28 -6.20 -4.35 -9.41
C PRO A 28 -5.13 -5.44 -9.40
N ARG A 29 -5.15 -6.40 -10.34
CA ARG A 29 -4.13 -7.46 -10.45
C ARG A 29 -2.83 -6.98 -11.08
N GLU A 30 -2.89 -5.95 -11.93
CA GLU A 30 -1.72 -5.31 -12.52
C GLU A 30 -1.13 -4.26 -11.56
N GLU A 31 -2.00 -3.52 -10.86
CA GLU A 31 -1.58 -2.41 -9.98
C GLU A 31 -1.18 -2.85 -8.56
N SER A 32 -1.54 -4.07 -8.14
CA SER A 32 -1.27 -4.51 -6.78
C SER A 32 -1.03 -6.01 -6.66
N THR A 33 -0.18 -6.39 -5.69
CA THR A 33 0.07 -7.78 -5.33
C THR A 33 -0.28 -8.02 -3.87
N ARG A 34 -0.76 -9.23 -3.56
CA ARG A 34 -0.93 -9.65 -2.17
C ARG A 34 0.40 -10.17 -1.63
N ARG A 35 0.82 -9.65 -0.48
CA ARG A 35 2.02 -10.07 0.24
C ARG A 35 1.65 -10.29 1.71
N SER A 36 2.28 -11.26 2.35
CA SER A 36 2.10 -11.43 3.80
C SER A 36 2.86 -10.34 4.56
N VAL A 37 2.43 -10.04 5.79
CA VAL A 37 3.16 -9.12 6.67
C VAL A 37 4.57 -9.64 6.94
N ALA A 38 4.73 -10.95 7.15
CA ALA A 38 6.03 -11.57 7.37
C ALA A 38 7.00 -11.35 6.18
N ASP A 39 6.52 -11.53 4.94
CA ASP A 39 7.35 -11.32 3.75
C ASP A 39 7.75 -9.85 3.59
N LEU A 40 6.83 -8.92 3.87
CA LEU A 40 7.10 -7.48 3.79
C LEU A 40 8.10 -7.04 4.86
N THR A 41 7.96 -7.54 6.09
CA THR A 41 8.89 -7.24 7.20
C THR A 41 10.27 -7.83 6.93
N ALA A 42 10.35 -9.07 6.43
CA ALA A 42 11.63 -9.70 6.07
C ALA A 42 12.33 -8.92 4.94
N TRP A 43 11.57 -8.52 3.91
CA TRP A 43 12.08 -7.66 2.84
C TRP A 43 12.57 -6.32 3.38
N ALA A 44 11.79 -5.67 4.25
CA ALA A 44 12.18 -4.38 4.82
C ALA A 44 13.44 -4.48 5.68
N ALA A 45 13.54 -5.51 6.53
CA ALA A 45 14.68 -5.77 7.40
C ALA A 45 15.97 -6.14 6.65
N SER A 46 15.85 -6.64 5.41
CA SER A 46 17.02 -6.91 4.56
C SER A 46 17.67 -5.66 3.97
N SER A 47 17.02 -4.50 4.08
CA SER A 47 17.54 -3.23 3.59
C SER A 47 18.32 -2.49 4.69
N PRO A 48 19.43 -1.79 4.37
CA PRO A 48 20.10 -0.92 5.32
C PRO A 48 19.33 0.38 5.63
N VAL A 49 18.17 0.61 5.00
CA VAL A 49 17.36 1.82 5.21
C VAL A 49 16.55 1.70 6.51
N GLU A 50 16.78 2.62 7.44
CA GLU A 50 16.17 2.59 8.78
C GLU A 50 14.70 3.04 8.83
N LEU A 51 14.23 3.77 7.81
CA LEU A 51 12.86 4.31 7.76
C LEU A 51 11.99 3.58 6.74
N VAL A 52 10.86 3.06 7.19
CA VAL A 52 9.79 2.53 6.33
C VAL A 52 8.60 3.50 6.35
N VAL A 53 8.17 3.95 5.18
CA VAL A 53 6.97 4.76 5.00
C VAL A 53 5.87 3.85 4.46
N ILE A 54 4.84 3.61 5.27
CA ILE A 54 3.63 2.91 4.85
C ILE A 54 2.62 3.96 4.39
N THR A 55 2.17 3.82 3.14
CA THR A 55 1.28 4.77 2.45
C THR A 55 0.29 4.00 1.58
N GLY A 56 -0.51 4.68 0.76
CA GLY A 56 -1.23 4.06 -0.35
C GLY A 56 -2.54 3.36 0.03
N GLY A 57 -3.46 3.37 -0.94
CA GLY A 57 -4.45 4.45 -0.95
C GLY A 57 -4.57 5.10 0.42
N GLU A 58 -5.58 4.71 1.20
CA GLU A 58 -5.63 5.06 2.62
C GLU A 58 -5.04 3.91 3.44
N PRO A 59 -3.85 4.07 4.04
CA PRO A 59 -3.19 2.98 4.77
C PRO A 59 -3.99 2.53 5.99
N LEU A 60 -4.79 3.41 6.61
CA LEU A 60 -5.53 3.06 7.82
C LEU A 60 -6.70 2.10 7.58
N ILE A 61 -7.13 1.89 6.34
CA ILE A 61 -8.14 0.84 6.05
C ILE A 61 -7.58 -0.57 6.34
N GLN A 62 -6.26 -0.73 6.31
CA GLN A 62 -5.57 -1.99 6.59
C GLN A 62 -4.89 -2.01 7.98
N GLN A 63 -5.18 -1.03 8.84
CA GLN A 63 -4.49 -0.80 10.11
C GLN A 63 -4.43 -2.03 11.02
N ALA A 64 -5.48 -2.87 11.05
CA ALA A 64 -5.52 -4.07 11.89
C ALA A 64 -4.37 -5.06 11.63
N ARG A 65 -3.72 -4.98 10.47
CA ARG A 65 -2.55 -5.80 10.11
C ARG A 65 -1.23 -5.03 10.13
N LEU A 66 -1.27 -3.74 10.48
CA LEU A 66 -0.13 -2.84 10.59
C LEU A 66 0.23 -2.52 12.05
N VAL A 67 -0.54 -3.01 13.02
CA VAL A 67 -0.23 -2.87 14.44
C VAL A 67 1.04 -3.66 14.79
N PRO A 68 1.92 -3.13 15.67
CA PRO A 68 3.10 -3.83 16.19
C PRO A 68 2.76 -5.16 16.87
#